data_AF-A0A960NMT2-F1
#
_entry.id   AF-A0A960NMT2-F1
#
_cell.length_a   1.000
_cell.length_b   1.000
_cell.length_c   1.000
_cell.angle_alpha   90.00
_cell.angle_beta   90.00
_cell.angle_gamma   90.00
#
_symmetry.space_group_name_H-M   'P 1'
#
loop_
_entity.id
_entity.type
_entity.pdbx_description
1 polymer ?
#
loop_
_entity_poly.entity_id
_entity_poly.type
_entity_poly.pdbx_seq_one_letter_code
_entity_poly.pdbx_strand_id
1 'polypeptide(L)'
;MLVTLAVIGLSTANLWMGELNQDEGWYLYAATQVANGRLPTIDYSYTQAPVLPLVYAAVTPVIDSFGIAGGRFVTLLLGLSALGLAGLAASRISGQKLALLLTVILGGI
;
A
#
# COMPACT_ATOMS: atom_id res chain seq x y z
N MET A 1 7.48 -19.94 4.27
CA MET A 1 6.07 -20.34 4.06
C MET A 1 5.19 -19.83 5.20
N LEU A 2 5.43 -20.20 6.46
CA LEU A 2 4.64 -19.72 7.61
C LEU A 2 4.59 -18.19 7.72
N VAL A 3 5.75 -17.51 7.64
CA VAL A 3 5.84 -16.04 7.71
C VAL A 3 5.00 -15.38 6.62
N THR A 4 5.16 -15.82 5.37
CA THR A 4 4.40 -15.29 4.24
C THR A 4 2.89 -15.44 4.43
N LEU A 5 2.45 -16.60 4.92
CA LEU A 5 1.04 -16.84 5.25
C LEU A 5 0.56 -15.95 6.40
N ALA A 6 1.39 -15.74 7.42
CA ALA A 6 1.08 -14.83 8.52
C ALA A 6 0.97 -13.37 8.05
N VAL A 7 1.88 -12.91 7.16
CA VAL A 7 1.80 -11.56 6.57
C VAL A 7 0.52 -11.40 5.77
N ILE A 8 0.20 -12.35 4.90
CA ILE A 8 -1.05 -12.31 4.12
C ILE A 8 -2.25 -12.32 5.05
N GLY A 9 -2.27 -13.19 6.06
CA GLY A 9 -3.38 -13.32 7.01
C GLY A 9 -3.60 -12.05 7.83
N LEU A 10 -2.55 -11.48 8.42
CA LEU A 10 -2.63 -10.26 9.22
C LEU A 10 -3.01 -9.04 8.37
N SER A 11 -2.40 -8.89 7.19
CA SER A 11 -2.74 -7.79 6.27
C SER A 11 -4.19 -7.89 5.79
N THR A 12 -4.67 -9.10 5.50
CA THR A 12 -6.08 -9.33 5.12
C THR A 12 -7.02 -9.05 6.30
N ALA A 13 -6.67 -9.49 7.51
CA ALA A 13 -7.45 -9.19 8.71
C ALA A 13 -7.53 -7.69 8.98
N ASN A 14 -6.44 -6.95 8.74
CA ASN A 14 -6.40 -5.50 8.90
C ASN A 14 -7.37 -4.76 7.95
N LEU A 15 -7.70 -5.31 6.77
CA LEU A 15 -8.72 -4.73 5.90
C LEU A 15 -10.07 -4.55 6.61
N TRP A 16 -10.44 -5.51 7.46
CA TRP A 16 -11.74 -5.55 8.14
C TRP A 16 -11.69 -5.12 9.60
N MET A 17 -10.64 -5.54 10.32
CA MET A 17 -10.50 -5.34 11.77
C MET A 17 -9.58 -4.17 12.12
N GLY A 18 -8.87 -3.61 11.13
CA GLY A 18 -7.98 -2.47 11.35
C GLY A 18 -8.76 -1.22 11.70
N GLU A 19 -8.33 -0.52 12.74
CA GLU A 19 -8.87 0.78 13.11
C GLU A 19 -8.80 1.77 11.95
N LEU A 20 -9.75 2.70 11.90
CA LEU A 20 -9.76 3.73 10.90
C LEU A 20 -8.60 4.70 11.13
N ASN A 21 -7.69 4.80 10.19
CA ASN A 21 -6.63 5.80 10.24
C ASN A 21 -7.16 7.08 9.57
N GLN A 22 -7.14 8.19 10.31
CA GLN A 22 -7.64 9.49 9.88
C GLN A 22 -6.97 9.98 8.59
N ASP A 23 -5.71 9.57 8.36
CA ASP A 23 -4.96 9.96 7.17
C ASP A 23 -5.45 9.22 5.91
N GLU A 24 -6.08 8.04 6.04
CA GLU A 24 -6.53 7.23 4.88
C GLU A 24 -7.50 8.02 4.01
N GLY A 25 -8.46 8.69 4.63
CA GLY A 25 -9.42 9.52 3.91
C GLY A 25 -8.75 10.68 3.16
N TRP A 26 -7.76 11.32 3.79
CA TRP A 26 -7.03 12.44 3.18
C TRP A 26 -6.23 12.01 1.94
N TYR A 27 -5.52 10.89 2.02
CA TYR A 27 -4.76 10.35 0.88
C TYR A 27 -5.65 9.92 -0.28
N LEU A 28 -6.73 9.19 0.02
CA LEU A 28 -7.65 8.71 -1.00
C LEU A 28 -8.41 9.85 -1.66
N TYR A 29 -8.82 10.86 -0.89
CA TYR A 29 -9.40 12.08 -1.42
C TYR A 29 -8.44 12.79 -2.38
N ALA A 30 -7.17 12.99 -1.98
CA ALA A 30 -6.16 13.61 -2.85
C ALA A 30 -5.97 12.84 -4.16
N ALA A 31 -6.01 11.51 -4.13
CA ALA A 31 -5.96 10.67 -5.32
C ALA A 31 -7.18 10.89 -6.25
N THR A 32 -8.38 10.99 -5.68
CA THR A 32 -9.60 11.31 -6.45
C THR A 32 -9.52 12.72 -7.07
N GLN A 33 -8.93 13.70 -6.37
CA GLN A 33 -8.72 15.03 -6.96
C GLN A 33 -7.77 14.98 -8.16
N VAL A 34 -6.69 14.19 -8.07
CA VAL A 34 -5.76 13.98 -9.19
C VAL A 34 -6.43 13.28 -10.37
N ALA A 35 -7.25 12.25 -10.11
CA ALA A 35 -8.01 11.57 -11.15
C ALA A 35 -8.98 12.52 -11.88
N ASN A 36 -9.48 13.55 -11.19
CA ASN A 36 -10.30 14.62 -11.74
C ASN A 36 -9.50 15.78 -12.36
N GLY A 37 -8.18 15.62 -12.54
CA GLY A 37 -7.32 16.60 -13.21
C GLY A 37 -6.81 17.74 -12.33
N ARG A 38 -6.96 17.67 -11.00
CA ARG A 38 -6.45 18.69 -10.06
C ARG A 38 -5.11 18.24 -9.47
N LEU A 39 -4.10 19.10 -9.53
CA LEU A 39 -2.76 18.82 -9.05
C LEU A 39 -2.58 19.21 -7.56
N PRO A 40 -1.94 18.35 -6.74
CA PRO A 40 -1.66 18.67 -5.33
C PRO A 40 -0.77 19.91 -5.22
N THR A 41 -0.98 20.70 -4.17
CA THR A 41 -0.25 21.95 -3.87
C THR A 41 -0.55 23.11 -4.83
N ILE A 42 -0.91 22.83 -6.10
CA ILE A 42 -1.27 23.83 -7.11
C ILE A 42 -2.76 24.18 -7.00
N ASP A 43 -3.62 23.18 -7.13
CA ASP A 43 -5.08 23.39 -7.19
C ASP A 43 -5.77 23.22 -5.84
N TYR A 44 -5.08 22.64 -4.86
CA TYR A 44 -5.55 22.46 -3.49
C TYR A 44 -4.38 22.27 -2.53
N SER A 45 -4.61 22.62 -1.25
CA SER A 45 -3.61 22.45 -0.20
C SER A 45 -3.29 20.97 0.03
N TYR A 46 -2.04 20.61 -0.20
CA TYR A 46 -1.50 19.29 0.09
C TYR A 46 -0.06 19.46 0.58
N THR A 47 0.23 18.94 1.78
CA THR A 47 1.48 19.21 2.51
C THR A 47 2.54 18.13 2.34
N GLN A 48 2.19 17.01 1.70
CA GLN A 48 3.06 15.85 1.53
C GLN A 48 3.57 15.76 0.10
N ALA A 49 4.56 14.89 -0.13
CA ALA A 49 5.03 14.60 -1.48
C ALA A 49 3.87 14.02 -2.34
N PRO A 50 3.71 14.47 -3.60
CA PRO A 50 2.53 14.17 -4.41
C PRO A 50 2.56 12.75 -5.03
N VAL A 51 3.58 11.94 -4.77
CA VAL A 51 3.74 10.63 -5.42
C VAL A 51 2.54 9.72 -5.13
N LEU A 52 2.07 9.65 -3.88
CA LEU A 52 0.96 8.79 -3.51
C LEU A 52 -0.32 9.14 -4.30
N PRO A 53 -0.86 10.38 -4.27
CA PRO A 53 -2.07 10.69 -5.01
C PRO A 53 -1.90 10.55 -6.52
N LEU A 54 -0.70 10.77 -7.07
CA LEU A 54 -0.41 10.51 -8.50
C LEU A 54 -0.50 9.02 -8.85
N VAL A 55 0.03 8.14 -8.01
CA VAL A 55 -0.05 6.68 -8.23
C VAL A 55 -1.47 6.18 -8.00
N TYR A 56 -2.13 6.67 -6.94
CA TYR A 56 -3.46 6.19 -6.54
C TYR A 56 -4.57 6.71 -7.46
N ALA A 57 -4.32 7.78 -8.25
CA ALA A 57 -5.22 8.22 -9.31
C ALA A 57 -5.50 7.14 -10.37
N ALA A 58 -4.58 6.19 -10.57
CA ALA A 58 -4.78 5.09 -11.52
C ALA A 58 -5.78 4.03 -11.02
N VAL A 59 -6.02 3.97 -9.71
CA VAL A 59 -6.88 2.96 -9.07
C VAL A 59 -8.13 3.57 -8.44
N THR A 60 -8.40 4.85 -8.70
CA THR A 60 -9.56 5.56 -8.18
C THR A 60 -10.90 4.87 -8.45
N PRO A 61 -11.14 4.18 -9.59
CA PRO A 61 -12.38 3.42 -9.77
C PRO A 61 -12.62 2.36 -8.68
N VAL A 62 -11.56 1.75 -8.14
CA VAL A 62 -11.66 0.80 -7.02
C VAL A 62 -11.96 1.52 -5.71
N ILE A 63 -11.32 2.67 -5.50
CA ILE A 63 -11.54 3.53 -4.33
C ILE A 63 -12.97 4.08 -4.32
N ASP A 64 -13.49 4.53 -5.46
CA ASP A 64 -14.85 5.06 -5.57
C ASP A 64 -15.90 3.96 -5.34
N SER A 65 -15.61 2.73 -5.74
CA SER A 65 -16.52 1.58 -5.58
C SER A 65 -16.55 1.03 -4.16
N PHE A 66 -15.42 1.04 -3.45
CA PHE A 66 -15.26 0.34 -2.15
C PHE A 66 -14.80 1.25 -1.01
N GLY A 67 -14.68 2.56 -1.26
CA GLY A 67 -14.20 3.55 -0.31
C GLY A 67 -12.81 3.21 0.26
N ILE A 68 -12.68 3.36 1.57
CA ILE A 68 -11.44 3.10 2.31
C ILE A 68 -11.00 1.65 2.19
N ALA A 69 -11.93 0.69 2.15
CA ALA A 69 -11.60 -0.72 1.95
C ALA A 69 -10.93 -0.96 0.59
N GLY A 70 -11.38 -0.26 -0.46
CA GLY A 70 -10.74 -0.28 -1.78
C GLY A 70 -9.31 0.26 -1.73
N GLY A 71 -9.11 1.40 -1.05
CA GLY A 71 -7.79 1.97 -0.81
C GLY A 71 -6.85 1.01 -0.08
N ARG A 72 -7.31 0.42 1.03
CA ARG A 72 -6.53 -0.57 1.79
C ARG A 72 -6.18 -1.81 0.97
N PHE A 73 -7.11 -2.29 0.16
CA PHE A 73 -6.86 -3.43 -0.73
C PHE A 73 -5.74 -3.13 -1.73
N VAL A 74 -5.73 -1.94 -2.35
CA VAL A 74 -4.63 -1.53 -3.23
C VAL A 74 -3.32 -1.44 -2.46
N THR A 75 -3.31 -0.81 -1.28
CA THR A 75 -2.12 -0.71 -0.42
C THR A 75 -1.56 -2.10 -0.08
N LEU A 76 -2.43 -3.05 0.24
CA LEU A 76 -2.06 -4.44 0.51
C LEU A 76 -1.37 -5.09 -0.69
N LEU A 77 -1.91 -4.93 -1.90
CA LEU A 77 -1.30 -5.47 -3.13
C LEU A 77 0.08 -4.86 -3.39
N LEU A 78 0.22 -3.54 -3.20
CA LEU A 78 1.51 -2.86 -3.34
C LEU A 78 2.52 -3.35 -2.29
N GLY A 79 2.10 -3.51 -1.04
CA GLY A 79 2.94 -4.03 0.05
C GLY A 79 3.41 -5.46 -0.22
N LEU A 80 2.50 -6.37 -0.63
CA LEU A 80 2.86 -7.75 -0.99
C LEU A 80 3.79 -7.80 -2.20
N SER A 81 3.58 -6.93 -3.20
CA SER A 81 4.46 -6.82 -4.36
C SER A 81 5.86 -6.36 -3.96
N ALA A 82 5.95 -5.34 -3.10
CA ALA A 82 7.23 -4.85 -2.57
C ALA A 82 7.97 -5.93 -1.79
N LEU A 83 7.28 -6.69 -0.93
CA LEU A 83 7.84 -7.83 -0.21
C LEU A 83 8.36 -8.92 -1.15
N GLY A 84 7.57 -9.27 -2.18
CA GLY A 84 7.98 -10.25 -3.19
C GLY A 84 9.24 -9.81 -3.94
N LEU A 85 9.30 -8.55 -4.39
CA LEU A 85 10.46 -7.98 -5.06
C LEU A 85 11.69 -7.91 -4.14
N ALA A 86 11.52 -7.52 -2.88
CA ALA A 86 12.59 -7.51 -1.89
C ALA A 86 13.14 -8.91 -1.63
N GLY A 87 12.27 -9.92 -1.48
CA GLY A 87 12.65 -11.32 -1.34
C GLY A 87 13.41 -11.85 -2.56
N LEU A 88 12.96 -11.53 -3.78
CA LEU A 88 13.64 -11.89 -5.02
C LEU A 88 15.03 -11.23 -5.10
N ALA A 89 15.13 -9.94 -4.80
CA ALA A 89 16.40 -9.21 -4.79
C ALA A 89 17.40 -9.82 -3.79
N ALA A 90 16.94 -10.09 -2.57
CA ALA A 90 17.76 -10.73 -1.54
C ALA A 90 18.25 -12.13 -1.93
N SER A 91 17.37 -12.93 -2.55
CA SER A 91 17.72 -14.28 -2.99
C SER A 91 18.85 -14.31 -4.01
N ARG A 92 18.97 -13.25 -4.83
CA ARG A 92 20.03 -13.08 -5.84
C ARG A 92 21.37 -12.66 -5.24
N ILE A 93 21.37 -11.99 -4.08
CA ILE A 93 22.59 -11.42 -3.48
C ILE A 93 23.20 -12.38 -2.45
N SER A 94 22.38 -12.99 -1.60
CA SER A 94 22.83 -13.60 -0.33
C SER A 94 22.14 -14.92 0.01
N GLY A 95 21.34 -15.47 -0.91
CA GLY A 95 20.70 -16.78 -0.78
C GLY A 95 19.37 -16.76 -0.01
N GLN A 96 18.68 -17.90 -0.02
CA GLN A 96 17.27 -18.02 0.40
C GLN A 96 17.02 -17.66 1.88
N LYS A 97 18.00 -17.85 2.77
CA LYS A 97 17.86 -17.56 4.21
C LYS A 97 17.73 -16.06 4.48
N LEU A 98 18.48 -15.21 3.77
CA LEU A 98 18.41 -13.76 3.94
C LEU A 98 17.14 -13.16 3.31
N ALA A 99 16.65 -13.74 2.21
CA ALA A 99 15.36 -13.37 1.62
C ALA A 99 14.20 -13.61 2.58
N LEU A 100 14.25 -14.71 3.32
CA LEU A 100 13.23 -15.05 4.32
C LEU A 100 13.30 -14.10 5.52
N LEU A 101 14.52 -13.78 6.00
CA LEU A 101 14.73 -12.79 7.06
C LEU A 101 14.22 -11.39 6.67
N LEU A 102 14.48 -10.93 5.45
CA LEU A 102 13.98 -9.65 4.96
C LEU A 102 12.46 -9.61 4.85
N THR A 103 11.83 -10.73 4.49
CA THR A 103 10.35 -10.81 4.45
C THR A 103 9.73 -10.73 5.84
N VAL A 104 10.41 -11.28 6.87
CA VAL A 104 10.00 -11.13 8.28
C VAL A 104 10.12 -9.68 8.71
N ILE A 105 11.31 -9.09 8.57
CA ILE A 105 11.61 -7.73 9.03
C ILE A 105 10.68 -6.70 8.34
N LEU A 106 10.54 -6.78 7.02
CA LEU A 106 9.71 -5.84 6.27
C LEU A 106 8.21 -6.13 6.37
N GLY A 107 7.83 -7.38 6.65
CA GLY A 107 6.44 -7.78 6.86
C GLY A 107 5.88 -7.35 8.22
N GLY A 108 6.74 -6.89 9.14
CA GLY A 108 6.33 -6.41 10.45
C GLY A 108 5.83 -7.51 11.40
N ILE A 109 6.29 -8.75 11.21
CA ILE A 109 6.02 -9.92 12.08
C ILE A 109 7.30 -10.29 12.81
#